data_AF-A0A8J7FH44-F1
#
_entry.id   AF-A0A8J7FH44-F1
#
_cell.length_a   1.000
_cell.length_b   1.000
_cell.length_c   1.000
_cell.angle_alpha   90.00
_cell.angle_beta   90.00
_cell.angle_gamma   90.00
#
_symmetry.space_group_name_H-M   'P 1'
#
loop_
_entity.id
_entity.type
_entity.pdbx_description
1 polymer ?
#
loop_
_entity_poly.entity_id
_entity_poly.type
_entity_poly.pdbx_seq_one_letter_code
_entity_poly.pdbx_strand_id
1 'polypeptide(L)'
;MCELLGMSANVPTDICFSFSGLMQRGGGTGPHRDGWGIAFYEGKGLRSFHDPEPSVDSQIANLIKEHPIKSNVVISHIRQANVGEVNLANTHPFTRELWGFIWTFAHNGQLDKALFDLPLTHYHPVGTTDSEYAFCWLLGEIRNAFPERPDDLVALQTFIQERCDQLRALGVFNMLLTESTWLFAYCSSKLAWITRKAPFGEASLTDCELTVDFYKETTPNDIVTVITTVPLTENEVWTKLEPGEMITFADGIPV
;
A
#
# COMPACT_ATOMS: atom_id res chain seq x y z
N MET A 1 -6.51 -9.35 11.18
CA MET A 1 -6.22 -9.22 9.74
C MET A 1 -5.32 -8.02 9.59
N CYS A 2 -4.26 -8.07 8.77
CA CYS A 2 -3.39 -6.91 8.52
C CYS A 2 -4.18 -5.70 8.01
N GLU A 3 -3.54 -4.54 7.91
CA GLU A 3 -4.14 -3.36 7.29
C GLU A 3 -3.26 -2.73 6.23
N LEU A 4 -3.88 -2.38 5.10
CA LEU A 4 -3.26 -1.65 4.00
C LEU A 4 -3.66 -0.17 4.06
N LEU A 5 -2.70 0.69 3.71
CA LEU A 5 -2.91 2.10 3.43
C LEU A 5 -2.09 2.50 2.18
N GLY A 6 -2.77 3.03 1.18
CA GLY A 6 -2.19 3.63 -0.01
C GLY A 6 -2.57 5.10 -0.11
N MET A 7 -1.69 5.90 -0.70
CA MET A 7 -1.97 7.29 -1.04
C MET A 7 -1.45 7.60 -2.44
N SER A 8 -2.26 8.27 -3.25
CA SER A 8 -1.87 8.90 -4.52
C SER A 8 -2.27 10.37 -4.47
N ALA A 9 -1.41 11.28 -4.90
CA ALA A 9 -1.66 12.72 -4.88
C ALA A 9 -1.00 13.44 -6.05
N ASN A 10 -1.63 14.52 -6.55
CA ASN A 10 -1.08 15.33 -7.64
C ASN A 10 0.05 16.28 -7.19
N VAL A 11 0.16 16.54 -5.89
CA VAL A 11 1.24 17.33 -5.29
C VAL A 11 1.84 16.56 -4.11
N PRO A 12 3.08 16.85 -3.69
CA PRO A 12 3.64 16.26 -2.49
C PRO A 12 2.79 16.60 -1.26
N THR A 13 2.07 15.60 -0.75
CA THR A 13 1.14 15.72 0.38
C THR A 13 1.71 15.04 1.61
N ASP A 14 1.51 15.66 2.78
CA ASP A 14 1.91 15.08 4.05
C ASP A 14 0.98 13.91 4.42
N ILE A 15 1.57 12.75 4.72
CA ILE A 15 0.83 11.56 5.13
C ILE A 15 0.71 11.41 6.66
N CYS A 16 1.36 12.27 7.45
CA CYS A 16 1.40 12.15 8.91
C CYS A 16 0.02 11.99 9.55
N PHE A 17 -1.03 12.62 9.01
CA PHE A 17 -2.40 12.42 9.49
C PHE A 17 -2.89 10.98 9.29
N SER A 18 -2.95 10.51 8.04
CA SER A 18 -3.42 9.17 7.72
C SER A 18 -2.56 8.08 8.34
N PHE A 19 -1.24 8.32 8.42
CA PHE A 19 -0.31 7.41 9.06
C PHE A 19 -0.49 7.37 10.58
N SER A 20 -0.76 8.50 11.24
CA SER A 20 -1.01 8.54 12.69
C SER A 20 -2.25 7.73 13.07
N GLY A 21 -3.33 7.81 12.28
CA GLY A 21 -4.53 6.99 12.48
C GLY A 21 -4.24 5.51 12.29
N LEU A 22 -3.56 5.15 11.20
CA LEU A 22 -3.18 3.78 10.92
C LEU A 22 -2.32 3.20 12.07
N MET A 23 -1.30 3.93 12.53
CA MET A 23 -0.39 3.49 13.59
C MET A 23 -1.07 3.13 14.91
N GLN A 24 -2.21 3.73 15.25
CA GLN A 24 -2.94 3.35 16.47
C GLN A 24 -3.44 1.91 16.36
N ARG A 25 -3.82 1.48 15.17
CA ARG A 25 -4.27 0.10 14.93
C ARG A 25 -3.11 -0.92 15.07
N GLY A 26 -1.86 -0.47 14.96
CA GLY A 26 -0.64 -1.26 15.19
C GLY A 26 -0.23 -1.43 16.66
N GLY A 27 -1.19 -1.82 17.50
CA GLY A 27 -0.94 -2.24 18.90
C GLY A 27 -1.54 -1.35 19.98
N GLY A 28 -2.15 -0.21 19.61
CA GLY A 28 -2.85 0.69 20.54
C GLY A 28 -4.35 0.38 20.61
N THR A 29 -5.05 0.50 19.48
CA THR A 29 -6.50 0.27 19.33
C THR A 29 -6.82 -1.04 18.62
N GLY A 30 -5.87 -1.63 17.89
CA GLY A 30 -6.01 -2.91 17.18
C GLY A 30 -5.08 -4.00 17.70
N PRO A 31 -5.35 -5.29 17.41
CA PRO A 31 -4.52 -6.41 17.87
C PRO A 31 -3.19 -6.56 17.11
N HIS A 32 -2.88 -5.66 16.18
CA HIS A 32 -1.79 -5.82 15.21
C HIS A 32 -0.46 -5.39 15.83
N ARG A 33 0.34 -6.34 16.30
CA ARG A 33 1.60 -6.09 17.02
C ARG A 33 2.84 -6.67 16.33
N ASP A 34 2.66 -7.18 15.10
CA ASP A 34 3.67 -8.03 14.45
C ASP A 34 4.46 -7.28 13.37
N GLY A 35 4.61 -5.97 13.57
CA GLY A 35 5.41 -5.08 12.73
C GLY A 35 4.60 -4.14 11.84
N TRP A 36 5.28 -3.14 11.31
CA TRP A 36 4.73 -2.16 10.38
C TRP A 36 5.81 -1.72 9.40
N GLY A 37 5.39 -1.15 8.29
CA GLY A 37 6.30 -0.45 7.40
C GLY A 37 5.59 0.53 6.50
N ILE A 38 6.35 1.48 6.01
CA ILE A 38 5.90 2.53 5.11
C ILE A 38 6.97 2.78 4.04
N ALA A 39 6.54 3.07 2.84
CA ALA A 39 7.40 3.49 1.75
C ALA A 39 6.75 4.63 0.98
N PHE A 40 7.51 5.68 0.73
CA PHE A 40 7.04 6.89 0.06
C PHE A 40 8.07 7.41 -0.94
N TYR A 41 7.57 7.98 -2.03
CA TYR A 41 8.37 8.36 -3.18
C TYR A 41 8.66 9.87 -3.23
N GLU A 42 9.90 10.22 -3.60
CA GLU A 42 10.32 11.55 -3.99
C GLU A 42 10.82 11.49 -5.44
N GLY A 43 9.92 11.76 -6.40
CA GLY A 43 10.14 11.39 -7.79
C GLY A 43 10.28 9.87 -7.92
N LYS A 44 11.41 9.39 -8.47
CA LYS A 44 11.72 7.95 -8.54
C LYS A 44 12.45 7.41 -7.31
N GLY A 45 12.91 8.30 -6.42
CA GLY A 45 13.59 7.91 -5.19
C GLY A 45 12.59 7.33 -4.19
N LEU A 46 12.97 6.27 -3.48
CA LEU A 46 12.16 5.66 -2.44
C LEU A 46 12.85 5.83 -1.08
N ARG A 47 12.11 6.30 -0.08
CA ARG A 47 12.47 6.04 1.32
C ARG A 47 11.50 5.00 1.87
N SER A 48 12.03 4.02 2.58
CA SER A 48 11.22 2.98 3.20
C SER A 48 11.73 2.70 4.60
N PHE A 49 10.79 2.56 5.52
CA PHE A 49 11.03 2.30 6.93
C PHE A 49 10.20 1.10 7.34
N HIS A 50 10.80 0.23 8.13
CA HIS A 50 10.19 -1.01 8.61
C HIS A 50 10.61 -1.24 10.04
N ASP A 51 9.67 -1.76 10.82
CA ASP A 51 9.94 -2.21 12.17
C ASP A 51 9.18 -3.51 12.42
N PRO A 52 9.84 -4.60 12.85
CA PRO A 52 9.13 -5.80 13.30
C PRO A 52 8.44 -5.61 14.66
N GLU A 53 8.78 -4.57 15.43
CA GLU A 53 8.10 -4.23 16.67
C GLU A 53 6.77 -3.49 16.42
N PRO A 54 5.82 -3.49 17.38
CA PRO A 54 4.56 -2.76 17.25
C PRO A 54 4.76 -1.27 16.95
N SER A 55 3.92 -0.68 16.11
CA SER A 55 4.10 0.73 15.71
C SER A 55 3.94 1.72 16.86
N VAL A 56 3.16 1.36 17.89
CA VAL A 56 2.97 2.22 19.07
C VAL A 56 4.21 2.37 19.93
N ASP A 57 5.12 1.39 19.90
CA ASP A 57 6.33 1.36 20.72
C ASP A 57 7.59 1.76 19.90
N SER A 58 7.45 1.94 18.58
CA SER A 58 8.55 2.16 17.65
C SER A 58 9.05 3.60 17.62
N GLN A 59 10.33 3.79 17.92
CA GLN A 59 11.00 5.10 17.80
C GLN A 59 11.09 5.58 16.35
N ILE A 60 11.20 4.66 15.38
CA ILE A 60 11.20 5.00 13.95
C ILE A 60 9.84 5.57 13.57
N ALA A 61 8.76 5.02 14.13
CA ALA A 61 7.43 5.50 13.85
C ALA A 61 7.19 6.90 14.43
N ASN A 62 7.73 7.17 15.63
CA ASN A 62 7.71 8.52 16.22
C ASN A 62 8.52 9.52 15.40
N LEU A 63 9.69 9.13 14.88
CA LEU A 63 10.49 9.97 13.99
C LEU A 63 9.68 10.39 12.75
N ILE A 64 8.93 9.47 12.15
CA ILE A 64 8.09 9.77 10.97
C ILE A 64 6.94 10.71 11.35
N LYS A 65 6.32 10.56 12.53
CA LYS A 65 5.27 11.48 12.99
C LYS A 65 5.79 12.90 13.23
N GLU A 66 7.01 13.01 13.78
CA GLU A 66 7.61 14.30 14.14
C GLU A 66 8.18 15.05 12.92
N HIS A 67 8.41 14.35 11.80
CA HIS A 67 8.95 14.93 10.58
C HIS A 67 7.95 14.79 9.42
N PRO A 68 7.24 15.86 9.02
CA PRO A 68 6.26 15.78 7.93
C PRO A 68 6.95 15.41 6.63
N ILE A 69 6.72 14.18 6.17
CA ILE A 69 7.27 13.67 4.93
C ILE A 69 6.20 13.77 3.85
N LYS A 70 6.48 14.60 2.84
CA LYS A 70 5.58 14.85 1.71
C LYS A 70 5.91 13.92 0.54
N SER A 71 4.88 13.32 -0.03
CA SER A 71 5.03 12.40 -1.17
C SER A 71 3.80 12.45 -2.07
N ASN A 72 3.99 12.15 -3.35
CA ASN A 72 2.90 11.92 -4.29
C ASN A 72 2.32 10.51 -4.17
N VAL A 73 3.14 9.52 -3.80
CA VAL A 73 2.70 8.13 -3.68
C VAL A 73 3.26 7.48 -2.42
N VAL A 74 2.40 6.81 -1.67
CA VAL A 74 2.78 6.12 -0.43
C VAL A 74 2.07 4.78 -0.35
N ILE A 75 2.80 3.77 0.15
CA ILE A 75 2.23 2.49 0.58
C ILE A 75 2.69 2.26 2.02
N SER A 76 1.75 1.93 2.89
CA SER A 76 1.98 1.53 4.27
C SER A 76 1.20 0.26 4.60
N HIS A 77 1.75 -0.52 5.52
CA HIS A 77 1.19 -1.78 5.94
C HIS A 77 1.39 -2.00 7.44
N ILE A 78 0.33 -2.39 8.14
CA ILE A 78 0.40 -2.86 9.52
C ILE A 78 0.20 -4.37 9.53
N ARG A 79 1.18 -5.08 10.06
CA ARG A 79 1.24 -6.54 10.04
C ARG A 79 0.61 -7.14 11.28
N GLN A 80 -0.18 -8.18 11.04
CA GLN A 80 -0.54 -9.20 11.99
C GLN A 80 -0.09 -10.54 11.39
N ALA A 81 0.95 -11.13 11.96
CA ALA A 81 1.67 -12.24 11.35
C ALA A 81 0.84 -13.53 11.40
N ASN A 82 0.44 -14.01 10.22
CA ASN A 82 -0.17 -15.33 10.05
C ASN A 82 0.82 -16.35 9.45
N VAL A 83 1.75 -15.88 8.60
CA VAL A 83 2.77 -16.69 7.90
C VAL A 83 4.13 -16.02 8.02
N GLY A 84 5.17 -16.83 8.22
CA GLY A 84 6.55 -16.40 8.44
C GLY A 84 6.79 -15.83 9.83
N GLU A 85 8.04 -15.91 10.30
CA GLU A 85 8.43 -15.31 11.59
C GLU A 85 8.30 -13.78 11.56
N VAL A 86 8.16 -13.18 12.74
CA VAL A 86 8.18 -11.73 12.92
C VAL A 86 9.64 -11.27 12.88
N ASN A 87 10.07 -10.79 11.72
CA ASN A 87 11.39 -10.25 11.48
C ASN A 87 11.33 -9.24 10.32
N LEU A 88 12.39 -8.45 10.17
CA LEU A 88 12.46 -7.38 9.18
C LEU A 88 12.27 -7.87 7.73
N ALA A 89 12.86 -9.01 7.37
CA ALA A 89 12.78 -9.57 6.01
C ALA A 89 11.37 -10.03 5.63
N ASN A 90 10.49 -10.22 6.62
CA ASN A 90 9.09 -10.61 6.44
C ASN A 90 8.12 -9.43 6.62
N THR A 91 8.62 -8.20 6.79
CA THR A 91 7.81 -7.00 7.06
C THR A 91 7.56 -6.23 5.76
N HIS A 92 6.28 -6.01 5.46
CA HIS A 92 5.84 -5.18 4.34
C HIS A 92 6.12 -3.69 4.57
N PRO A 93 6.17 -2.87 3.49
CA PRO A 93 6.07 -3.25 2.09
C PRO A 93 7.38 -3.83 1.53
N PHE A 94 7.28 -4.72 0.54
CA PHE A 94 8.44 -5.27 -0.18
C PHE A 94 8.81 -4.41 -1.38
N THR A 95 10.10 -4.39 -1.75
CA THR A 95 10.59 -3.57 -2.86
C THR A 95 11.53 -4.33 -3.79
N ARG A 96 11.44 -4.09 -5.10
CA ARG A 96 12.34 -4.63 -6.13
C ARG A 96 12.46 -3.66 -7.29
N GLU A 97 13.58 -3.70 -8.01
CA GLU A 97 13.80 -2.86 -9.19
C GLU A 97 13.24 -3.54 -10.46
N LEU A 98 12.54 -2.77 -11.28
CA LEU A 98 12.13 -3.13 -12.64
C LEU A 98 12.07 -1.88 -13.53
N TRP A 99 12.69 -1.95 -14.70
CA TRP A 99 12.71 -0.89 -15.73
C TRP A 99 13.30 0.46 -15.28
N GLY A 100 14.20 0.45 -14.30
CA GLY A 100 14.77 1.64 -13.67
C GLY A 100 13.85 2.29 -12.64
N PHE A 101 12.81 1.59 -12.17
CA PHE A 101 11.90 2.04 -11.11
C PHE A 101 11.93 1.06 -9.94
N ILE A 102 11.85 1.59 -8.73
CA ILE A 102 11.66 0.77 -7.55
C ILE A 102 10.17 0.48 -7.43
N TRP A 103 9.78 -0.77 -7.59
CA TRP A 103 8.42 -1.24 -7.36
C TRP A 103 8.24 -1.57 -5.88
N THR A 104 7.15 -1.08 -5.30
CA THR A 104 6.76 -1.30 -3.91
C THR A 104 5.45 -2.08 -3.87
N PHE A 105 5.39 -3.11 -3.03
CA PHE A 105 4.25 -4.03 -2.91
C PHE A 105 3.84 -4.24 -1.46
N ALA A 106 2.53 -4.20 -1.21
CA ALA A 106 1.93 -4.62 0.06
C ALA A 106 0.74 -5.54 -0.19
N HIS A 107 0.68 -6.64 0.57
CA HIS A 107 -0.36 -7.66 0.47
C HIS A 107 -1.05 -7.88 1.81
N ASN A 108 -2.38 -7.93 1.79
CA ASN A 108 -3.19 -8.30 2.94
C ASN A 108 -4.08 -9.49 2.59
N GLY A 109 -3.73 -10.62 3.18
CA GLY A 109 -4.40 -11.88 2.96
C GLY A 109 -3.50 -13.05 3.33
N GLN A 110 -3.87 -14.23 2.85
CA GLN A 110 -3.09 -15.46 3.01
C GLN A 110 -3.37 -16.32 1.79
N LEU A 111 -2.29 -16.85 1.20
CA LEU A 111 -2.33 -17.68 0.01
C LEU A 111 -2.05 -19.15 0.37
N ASP A 112 -2.64 -20.06 -0.41
CA ASP A 112 -2.40 -21.49 -0.32
C ASP A 112 -0.94 -21.83 -0.68
N LYS A 113 -0.43 -22.94 -0.13
CA LYS A 113 0.94 -23.42 -0.38
C LYS A 113 1.22 -23.77 -1.84
N ALA A 114 0.19 -24.05 -2.64
CA ALA A 114 0.31 -24.22 -4.08
C ALA A 114 0.93 -22.98 -4.78
N LEU A 115 0.92 -21.81 -4.12
CA LEU A 115 1.69 -20.64 -4.57
C LEU A 115 3.16 -20.97 -4.81
N PHE A 116 3.78 -21.77 -3.94
CA PHE A 116 5.20 -22.09 -4.00
C PHE A 116 5.57 -23.03 -5.17
N ASP A 117 4.58 -23.56 -5.88
CA ASP A 117 4.77 -24.33 -7.11
C ASP A 117 4.84 -23.42 -8.36
N LEU A 118 4.46 -22.14 -8.24
CA LEU A 118 4.57 -21.18 -9.33
C LEU A 118 6.06 -20.83 -9.57
N PRO A 119 6.59 -20.99 -10.80
CA PRO A 119 8.02 -20.85 -11.03
C PRO A 119 8.46 -19.39 -10.88
N LEU A 120 9.46 -19.15 -10.02
CA LEU A 120 10.18 -17.87 -9.99
C LEU A 120 11.18 -17.81 -11.14
N THR A 121 11.34 -16.62 -11.72
CA THR A 121 12.22 -16.38 -12.87
C THR A 121 13.35 -15.41 -12.51
N HIS A 122 13.04 -14.11 -12.44
CA HIS A 122 14.03 -13.04 -12.27
C HIS A 122 14.21 -12.62 -10.80
N TYR A 123 13.17 -12.78 -9.99
CA TYR A 123 13.10 -12.26 -8.62
C TYR A 123 12.96 -13.40 -7.63
N HIS A 124 13.62 -13.26 -6.49
CA HIS A 124 13.60 -14.24 -5.42
C HIS A 124 13.29 -13.54 -4.08
N PRO A 125 12.49 -14.18 -3.20
CA PRO A 125 12.22 -13.64 -1.87
C PRO A 125 13.48 -13.68 -1.01
N VAL A 126 13.62 -12.69 -0.12
CA VAL A 126 14.67 -12.70 0.92
C VAL A 126 14.13 -13.34 2.20
N GLY A 127 12.90 -13.02 2.56
CA GLY A 127 12.14 -13.62 3.63
C GLY A 127 11.47 -14.93 3.23
N THR A 128 10.46 -15.30 4.01
CA THR A 128 9.79 -16.61 3.93
C THR A 128 8.27 -16.50 3.82
N THR A 129 7.75 -15.28 3.60
CA THR A 129 6.31 -15.05 3.47
C THR A 129 5.79 -15.48 2.09
N ASP A 130 4.54 -15.92 2.08
CA ASP A 130 3.74 -16.08 0.86
C ASP A 130 3.62 -14.75 0.10
N SER A 131 3.44 -13.64 0.82
CA SER A 131 3.40 -12.29 0.24
C SER A 131 4.63 -11.95 -0.61
N GLU A 132 5.85 -12.12 -0.10
CA GLU A 132 7.06 -11.76 -0.85
C GLU A 132 7.28 -12.71 -2.03
N TYR A 133 6.92 -13.99 -1.87
CA TYR A 133 6.94 -14.94 -2.97
C TYR A 133 5.99 -14.53 -4.10
N ALA A 134 4.74 -14.18 -3.76
CA ALA A 134 3.74 -13.71 -4.71
C ALA A 134 4.21 -12.42 -5.41
N PHE A 135 4.86 -11.50 -4.70
CA PHE A 135 5.45 -10.30 -5.29
C PHE A 135 6.56 -10.64 -6.30
N CYS A 136 7.49 -11.52 -5.92
CA CYS A 136 8.58 -11.93 -6.81
C CYS A 136 8.06 -12.64 -8.07
N TRP A 137 7.06 -13.50 -7.91
CA TRP A 137 6.40 -14.16 -9.02
C TRP A 137 5.70 -13.14 -9.93
N LEU A 138 4.85 -12.27 -9.38
CA LEU A 138 4.10 -11.26 -10.13
C LEU A 138 5.05 -10.33 -10.93
N LEU A 139 6.11 -9.83 -10.29
CA LEU A 139 7.06 -8.95 -10.95
C LEU A 139 7.86 -9.68 -12.04
N GLY A 140 8.12 -10.97 -11.85
CA GLY A 140 8.73 -11.84 -12.86
C GLY A 140 7.83 -12.01 -14.09
N GLU A 141 6.53 -12.26 -13.87
CA GLU A 141 5.53 -12.34 -14.94
C GLU A 141 5.41 -11.03 -15.71
N ILE A 142 5.38 -9.89 -15.00
CA ILE A 142 5.36 -8.55 -15.62
C ILE A 142 6.61 -8.36 -16.49
N ARG A 143 7.80 -8.68 -15.99
CA ARG A 143 9.06 -8.56 -16.75
C ARG A 143 9.07 -9.48 -17.98
N ASN A 144 8.52 -10.69 -17.87
CA ASN A 144 8.47 -11.64 -18.99
C ASN A 144 7.53 -11.17 -20.09
N ALA A 145 6.35 -10.65 -19.72
CA ALA A 145 5.37 -10.12 -20.67
C ALA A 145 5.82 -8.77 -21.27
N PHE A 146 6.50 -7.95 -20.47
CA PHE A 146 6.98 -6.62 -20.84
C PHE A 146 8.47 -6.47 -20.50
N PRO A 147 9.38 -6.84 -21.42
CA PRO A 147 10.82 -6.70 -21.21
C PRO A 147 11.26 -5.25 -20.94
N GLU A 148 10.52 -4.28 -21.49
CA GLU A 148 10.66 -2.84 -21.23
C GLU A 148 9.35 -2.28 -20.66
N ARG A 149 9.42 -1.12 -20.00
CA ARG A 149 8.23 -0.45 -19.46
C ARG A 149 7.27 -0.13 -20.60
N PRO A 150 6.02 -0.64 -20.58
CA PRO A 150 5.07 -0.36 -21.64
C PRO A 150 4.57 1.08 -21.54
N ASP A 151 4.37 1.73 -22.68
CA ASP A 151 3.64 3.00 -22.77
C ASP A 151 2.11 2.79 -22.64
N ASP A 152 1.63 1.60 -22.98
CA ASP A 152 0.23 1.21 -22.87
C ASP A 152 -0.11 0.78 -21.43
N LEU A 153 -0.63 1.73 -20.65
CA LEU A 153 -1.08 1.50 -19.29
C LEU A 153 -2.22 0.47 -19.23
N VAL A 154 -3.15 0.46 -20.19
CA VAL A 154 -4.32 -0.43 -20.18
C VAL A 154 -3.90 -1.88 -20.37
N ALA A 155 -2.92 -2.13 -21.25
CA ALA A 155 -2.33 -3.45 -21.42
C ALA A 155 -1.65 -3.92 -20.13
N LEU A 156 -0.88 -3.04 -19.47
CA LEU A 156 -0.24 -3.36 -18.19
C LEU A 156 -1.26 -3.63 -17.08
N GLN A 157 -2.29 -2.78 -16.95
CA GLN A 157 -3.37 -2.96 -15.99
C GLN A 157 -4.08 -4.31 -16.17
N THR A 158 -4.47 -4.61 -17.41
CA THR A 158 -5.17 -5.86 -17.73
C THR A 158 -4.30 -7.07 -17.37
N PHE A 159 -3.02 -7.05 -17.74
CA PHE A 159 -2.09 -8.12 -17.42
C PHE A 159 -1.91 -8.31 -15.91
N ILE A 160 -1.70 -7.21 -15.16
CA ILE A 160 -1.57 -7.26 -13.70
C ILE A 160 -2.84 -7.82 -13.06
N GLN A 161 -4.03 -7.37 -13.49
CA GLN A 161 -5.29 -7.85 -12.96
C GLN A 161 -5.47 -9.36 -13.17
N GLU A 162 -5.15 -9.88 -14.35
CA GLU A 162 -5.22 -11.33 -14.62
C GLU A 162 -4.28 -12.14 -13.70
N ARG A 163 -3.07 -11.65 -13.44
CA ARG A 163 -2.15 -12.30 -12.50
C ARG A 163 -2.68 -12.21 -11.06
N CYS A 164 -3.27 -11.09 -10.67
CA CYS A 164 -3.93 -10.93 -9.37
C CYS A 164 -5.13 -11.88 -9.23
N ASP A 165 -5.92 -12.11 -10.29
CA ASP A 165 -7.00 -13.09 -10.29
C ASP A 165 -6.49 -14.52 -10.12
N GLN A 166 -5.35 -14.85 -10.72
CA GLN A 166 -4.69 -16.14 -10.50
C GLN A 166 -4.26 -16.31 -9.03
N LEU A 167 -3.70 -15.27 -8.42
CA LEU A 167 -3.32 -15.29 -7.00
C LEU A 167 -4.54 -15.35 -6.08
N ARG A 168 -5.62 -14.62 -6.42
CA ARG A 168 -6.90 -14.67 -5.70
C ARG A 168 -7.53 -16.07 -5.74
N ALA A 169 -7.32 -16.85 -6.79
CA ALA A 169 -7.77 -18.24 -6.83
C ALA A 169 -7.07 -19.13 -5.78
N LEU A 170 -5.93 -18.70 -5.25
CA LEU A 170 -5.16 -19.38 -4.20
C LEU A 170 -5.48 -18.86 -2.78
N GLY A 171 -6.29 -17.81 -2.62
CA GLY A 171 -6.62 -17.28 -1.29
C GLY A 171 -7.07 -15.83 -1.31
N VAL A 172 -7.07 -15.20 -0.13
CA VAL A 172 -7.35 -13.76 -0.04
C VAL A 172 -6.12 -13.01 -0.53
N PHE A 173 -6.27 -12.14 -1.53
CA PHE A 173 -5.19 -11.37 -2.12
C PHE A 173 -5.57 -9.89 -2.30
N ASN A 174 -5.61 -9.09 -1.23
CA ASN A 174 -5.73 -7.64 -1.38
C ASN A 174 -4.33 -7.06 -1.59
N MET A 175 -4.16 -6.19 -2.59
CA MET A 175 -2.84 -5.73 -3.00
C MET A 175 -2.82 -4.22 -3.23
N LEU A 176 -1.74 -3.60 -2.77
CA LEU A 176 -1.26 -2.30 -3.26
C LEU A 176 0.09 -2.51 -3.95
N LEU A 177 0.24 -1.95 -5.16
CA LEU A 177 1.45 -2.05 -5.96
C LEU A 177 1.73 -0.70 -6.63
N THR A 178 2.98 -0.25 -6.65
CA THR A 178 3.33 0.99 -7.35
C THR A 178 4.79 1.01 -7.77
N GLU A 179 5.10 1.81 -8.79
CA GLU A 179 6.48 2.13 -9.19
C GLU A 179 6.87 3.59 -9.00
N SER A 180 5.99 4.40 -8.37
CA SER A 180 6.06 5.86 -8.10
C SER A 180 5.02 6.68 -8.85
N THR A 181 4.55 6.23 -10.01
CA THR A 181 3.63 7.00 -10.88
C THR A 181 2.22 6.47 -10.76
N TRP A 182 2.06 5.15 -10.91
CA TRP A 182 0.77 4.47 -10.85
C TRP A 182 0.66 3.67 -9.56
N LEU A 183 -0.42 3.89 -8.80
CA LEU A 183 -0.77 3.09 -7.63
C LEU A 183 -1.92 2.15 -8.01
N PHE A 184 -1.60 0.88 -8.18
CA PHE A 184 -2.55 -0.20 -8.44
C PHE A 184 -3.11 -0.72 -7.12
N ALA A 185 -4.42 -0.83 -7.04
CA ALA A 185 -5.14 -1.38 -5.90
C ALA A 185 -6.06 -2.51 -6.37
N TYR A 186 -5.82 -3.74 -5.89
CA TYR A 186 -6.62 -4.91 -6.23
C TYR A 186 -7.34 -5.43 -4.99
N CYS A 187 -8.66 -5.65 -5.10
CA CYS A 187 -9.50 -6.09 -4.00
C CYS A 187 -9.85 -7.57 -4.14
N SER A 188 -9.58 -8.36 -3.11
CA SER A 188 -10.04 -9.75 -3.00
C SER A 188 -11.08 -9.94 -1.90
N SER A 189 -11.10 -9.08 -0.88
CA SER A 189 -12.07 -9.16 0.20
C SER A 189 -12.59 -7.80 0.62
N LYS A 190 -11.73 -6.91 1.11
CA LYS A 190 -12.10 -5.58 1.59
C LYS A 190 -11.02 -4.58 1.24
N LEU A 191 -11.40 -3.61 0.43
CA LEU A 191 -10.61 -2.43 0.15
C LEU A 191 -11.57 -1.28 -0.16
N ALA A 192 -11.25 -0.08 0.29
CA ALA A 192 -12.03 1.10 0.05
C ALA A 192 -11.10 2.26 -0.28
N TRP A 193 -11.62 3.26 -0.99
CA TRP A 193 -10.87 4.45 -1.32
C TRP A 193 -11.74 5.70 -1.27
N ILE A 194 -11.09 6.85 -1.12
CA ILE A 194 -11.73 8.16 -1.17
C ILE A 194 -10.80 9.15 -1.86
N THR A 195 -11.34 9.96 -2.78
CA THR A 195 -10.63 11.11 -3.34
C THR A 195 -11.11 12.38 -2.66
N ARG A 196 -10.16 13.11 -2.09
CA ARG A 196 -10.36 14.44 -1.53
C ARG A 196 -9.80 15.47 -2.51
N LYS A 197 -10.59 16.52 -2.79
CA LYS A 197 -10.21 17.62 -3.67
C LYS A 197 -10.31 18.92 -2.90
N ALA A 198 -9.33 19.80 -3.09
CA ALA A 198 -9.40 21.15 -2.54
C ALA A 198 -10.65 21.91 -3.07
N PRO A 199 -11.26 22.78 -2.24
CA PRO A 199 -10.99 23.00 -0.81
C PRO A 199 -11.43 21.80 0.05
N PHE A 200 -10.54 21.31 0.92
CA PHE A 200 -10.81 20.16 1.79
C PHE A 200 -11.69 20.56 2.95
N GLY A 201 -12.65 19.74 3.34
CA GLY A 201 -13.32 19.87 4.64
C GLY A 201 -12.45 19.36 5.81
N GLU A 202 -13.01 19.38 7.01
CA GLU A 202 -12.42 18.67 8.16
C GLU A 202 -12.61 17.16 7.98
N ALA A 203 -11.59 16.36 8.30
CA ALA A 203 -11.76 14.92 8.47
C ALA A 203 -11.35 14.50 9.88
N SER A 204 -12.14 13.59 10.46
CA SER A 204 -11.92 13.03 11.79
C SER A 204 -11.57 11.56 11.67
N LEU A 205 -10.41 11.17 12.22
CA LEU A 205 -10.01 9.78 12.24
C LEU A 205 -10.88 8.99 13.20
N THR A 206 -11.23 7.76 12.83
CA THR A 206 -12.04 6.86 13.66
C THR A 206 -11.23 6.26 14.82
N ASP A 207 -9.92 6.10 14.66
CA ASP A 207 -9.06 5.34 15.60
C ASP A 207 -8.24 6.20 16.57
N CYS A 208 -8.37 7.52 16.49
CA CYS A 208 -7.81 8.45 17.47
C CYS A 208 -8.60 9.74 17.50
N GLU A 209 -8.59 10.43 18.64
CA GLU A 209 -9.11 11.79 18.79
C GLU A 209 -8.17 12.80 18.09
N LEU A 210 -7.87 12.58 16.82
CA LEU A 210 -7.11 13.46 15.96
C LEU A 210 -8.01 13.91 14.81
N THR A 211 -8.43 15.17 14.87
CA THR A 211 -9.09 15.88 13.78
C THR A 211 -8.05 16.76 13.11
N VAL A 212 -7.89 16.63 11.79
CA VAL A 212 -7.05 17.54 11.01
C VAL A 212 -7.92 18.40 10.12
N ASP A 213 -7.69 19.70 10.26
CA ASP A 213 -8.17 20.72 9.35
C ASP A 213 -7.23 20.77 8.14
N PHE A 214 -7.61 20.09 7.07
CA PHE A 214 -6.84 20.03 5.83
C PHE A 214 -6.71 21.40 5.12
N TYR A 215 -7.50 22.42 5.49
CA TYR A 215 -7.39 23.75 4.89
C TYR A 215 -6.02 24.40 5.10
N LYS A 216 -5.31 24.05 6.19
CA LYS A 216 -4.03 24.69 6.53
C LYS A 216 -2.82 24.08 5.84
N GLU A 217 -2.97 22.87 5.32
CA GLU A 217 -1.85 22.05 4.81
C GLU A 217 -1.89 21.81 3.30
N THR A 218 -2.86 22.43 2.61
CA THR A 218 -3.14 22.13 1.20
C THR A 218 -3.22 23.39 0.34
N THR A 219 -3.01 23.23 -0.96
CA THR A 219 -3.25 24.28 -1.96
C THR A 219 -4.63 24.12 -2.62
N PRO A 220 -5.16 25.15 -3.30
CA PRO A 220 -6.47 25.09 -3.96
C PRO A 220 -6.60 24.05 -5.09
N ASN A 221 -5.50 23.43 -5.51
CA ASN A 221 -5.49 22.46 -6.60
C ASN A 221 -5.18 21.03 -6.14
N ASP A 222 -5.01 20.81 -4.83
CA ASP A 222 -4.59 19.50 -4.33
C ASP A 222 -5.69 18.47 -4.53
N ILE A 223 -5.30 17.30 -5.01
CA ILE A 223 -6.12 16.12 -5.17
C ILE A 223 -5.37 14.96 -4.54
N VAL A 224 -6.02 14.31 -3.57
CA VAL A 224 -5.41 13.23 -2.80
C VAL A 224 -6.41 12.08 -2.73
N THR A 225 -6.01 10.91 -3.21
CA THR A 225 -6.75 9.67 -2.99
C THR A 225 -6.07 8.82 -1.94
N VAL A 226 -6.84 8.36 -0.96
CA VAL A 226 -6.42 7.40 0.06
C VAL A 226 -7.13 6.08 -0.18
N ILE A 227 -6.43 4.96 -0.06
CA ILE A 227 -6.92 3.59 -0.20
C ILE A 227 -6.65 2.85 1.10
N THR A 228 -7.64 2.19 1.69
CA THR A 228 -7.47 1.43 2.95
C THR A 228 -8.25 0.13 2.98
N THR A 229 -7.85 -0.81 3.83
CA THR A 229 -8.62 -2.05 4.08
C THR A 229 -9.97 -1.74 4.75
N VAL A 230 -9.97 -0.81 5.71
CA VAL A 230 -11.16 -0.32 6.41
C VAL A 230 -11.12 1.20 6.42
N PRO A 231 -12.22 1.91 6.10
CA PRO A 231 -12.31 3.36 6.17
C PRO A 231 -11.69 3.92 7.46
N LEU A 232 -10.94 5.02 7.32
CA LEU A 232 -10.27 5.69 8.44
C LEU A 232 -11.08 6.83 9.05
N THR A 233 -12.14 7.25 8.38
CA THR A 233 -12.97 8.38 8.79
C THR A 233 -14.44 7.98 8.77
N GLU A 234 -15.21 8.57 9.67
CA GLU A 234 -16.65 8.28 9.84
C GLU A 234 -17.55 9.37 9.23
N ASN A 235 -16.99 10.56 8.97
CA ASN A 235 -17.70 11.72 8.44
C ASN A 235 -17.55 11.89 6.91
N GLU A 236 -17.03 10.87 6.22
CA GLU A 236 -16.80 10.89 4.77
C GLU A 236 -17.38 9.65 4.07
N VAL A 237 -17.70 9.78 2.78
CA VAL A 237 -18.22 8.66 1.97
C VAL A 237 -17.06 7.98 1.25
N TRP A 238 -16.76 6.75 1.65
CA TRP A 238 -15.75 5.90 1.03
C TRP A 238 -16.36 5.01 -0.04
N THR A 239 -15.70 4.91 -1.20
CA THR A 239 -16.04 3.96 -2.26
C THR A 239 -15.44 2.60 -1.91
N LYS A 240 -16.28 1.56 -1.83
CA LYS A 240 -15.82 0.18 -1.62
C LYS A 240 -15.49 -0.46 -2.96
N LEU A 241 -14.42 -1.24 -3.00
CA LEU A 241 -14.06 -2.06 -4.15
C LEU A 241 -14.66 -3.45 -3.99
N GLU A 242 -15.16 -4.00 -5.09
CA GLU A 242 -15.72 -5.35 -5.13
C GLU A 242 -14.61 -6.41 -5.29
N PRO A 243 -14.80 -7.65 -4.79
CA PRO A 243 -13.84 -8.73 -5.01
C PRO A 243 -13.57 -9.00 -6.51
N GLY A 244 -12.30 -9.00 -6.90
CA GLY A 244 -11.83 -9.12 -8.29
C GLY A 244 -11.66 -7.78 -9.01
N GLU A 245 -12.06 -6.68 -8.38
CA GLU A 245 -11.88 -5.34 -8.95
C GLU A 245 -10.43 -4.86 -8.76
N MET A 246 -9.89 -4.27 -9.83
CA MET A 246 -8.66 -3.49 -9.79
C MET A 246 -8.94 -2.06 -10.21
N ILE A 247 -8.40 -1.11 -9.45
CA ILE A 247 -8.41 0.31 -9.79
C ILE A 247 -6.98 0.83 -9.73
N THR A 248 -6.64 1.75 -10.63
CA THR A 248 -5.32 2.40 -10.65
C THR A 248 -5.49 3.88 -10.39
N PHE A 249 -4.57 4.47 -9.65
CA PHE A 249 -4.55 5.91 -9.39
C PHE A 249 -3.26 6.54 -9.90
N ALA A 250 -3.39 7.73 -10.49
CA ALA A 250 -2.29 8.61 -10.85
C ALA A 250 -2.66 10.03 -10.44
N ASP A 251 -1.73 10.80 -9.89
CA ASP A 251 -1.96 12.18 -9.48
C ASP A 251 -3.24 12.36 -8.63
N GLY A 252 -3.51 11.40 -7.76
CA GLY A 252 -4.66 11.41 -6.86
C GLY A 252 -6.02 11.14 -7.51
N ILE A 253 -6.09 10.73 -8.77
CA ILE A 253 -7.37 10.36 -9.44
C ILE A 253 -7.32 8.94 -10.03
N PRO A 254 -8.48 8.25 -10.15
CA PRO A 254 -8.58 7.01 -10.92
C PRO A 254 -8.17 7.20 -12.38
N VAL A 255 -7.41 6.25 -12.95
CA VAL A 255 -6.97 6.22 -14.36
C VAL A 255 -7.15 4.86 -15.02
#